data_AF-A0A1N7J3N6-F1
#
_entry.id   AF-A0A1N7J3N6-F1
#
_cell.length_a   1.000
_cell.length_b   1.000
_cell.length_c   1.000
_cell.angle_alpha   90.00
_cell.angle_beta   90.00
_cell.angle_gamma   90.00
#
_symmetry.space_group_name_H-M   'P 1'
#
loop_
_entity.id
_entity.type
_entity.pdbx_description
1 polymer ?
#
loop_
_entity_poly.entity_id
_entity_poly.type
_entity_poly.pdbx_seq_one_letter_code
_entity_poly.pdbx_strand_id
1 'polypeptide(L)'
;MIMENFKHLKKENEGYCVKQYISFPQILILLWVFISIIVILYTGYLKTGIVILIFSLILTVISFIPPKIYFDPISRQLIIKNSGLNSRKGIYNLTEFEGFELQTFRYGIIPLGCNLYANFKNVSRFKRPVVSQSFRKKTMQEVVNELEDLNKMYI
;
A
#
# COMPACT_ATOMS: atom_id res chain seq x y z
N MET A 1 -5.70 20.54 23.07
CA MET A 1 -5.08 19.44 22.30
C MET A 1 -6.07 19.06 21.21
N ILE A 2 -5.95 19.68 20.04
CA ILE A 2 -6.90 19.49 18.93
C ILE A 2 -6.65 18.09 18.38
N MET A 3 -7.57 17.17 18.65
CA MET A 3 -7.53 15.83 18.10
C MET A 3 -7.97 15.95 16.64
N GLU A 4 -7.04 16.29 15.75
CA GLU A 4 -7.32 16.33 14.32
C GLU A 4 -7.81 14.95 13.89
N ASN A 5 -9.03 14.91 13.36
CA ASN A 5 -9.64 13.72 12.79
C ASN A 5 -8.95 13.42 11.44
N PHE A 6 -7.76 12.84 11.50
CA PHE A 6 -7.12 12.31 10.31
C PHE A 6 -8.00 11.21 9.71
N LYS A 7 -8.35 11.37 8.43
CA LYS A 7 -9.27 10.45 7.74
C LYS A 7 -8.53 9.22 7.22
N HIS A 8 -7.25 9.39 6.89
CA HIS A 8 -6.42 8.37 6.25
C HIS A 8 -5.36 7.79 7.20
N LEU A 9 -5.21 8.38 8.38
CA LEU A 9 -4.33 7.91 9.44
C LEU A 9 -5.14 7.45 10.65
N LYS A 10 -4.83 6.26 11.15
CA LYS A 10 -5.46 5.70 12.35
C LYS A 10 -4.46 5.75 13.50
N LYS A 11 -4.79 6.44 14.59
CA LYS A 11 -3.95 6.42 15.79
C LYS A 11 -3.90 5.00 16.35
N GLU A 12 -2.70 4.43 16.47
CA GLU A 12 -2.44 3.13 17.09
C GLU A 12 -1.30 3.30 18.11
N ASN A 13 -1.63 3.19 19.40
CA ASN A 13 -0.74 3.45 20.54
C ASN A 13 -0.12 4.86 20.48
N GLU A 14 1.22 4.93 20.48
CA GLU A 14 2.02 6.16 20.46
C GLU A 14 2.27 6.70 19.03
N GLY A 15 1.79 6.00 18.00
CA GLY A 15 1.98 6.38 16.59
C GLY A 15 0.69 6.34 15.75
N TYR A 16 0.87 6.47 14.44
CA TYR A 16 -0.20 6.54 13.45
C TYR A 16 0.01 5.46 12.38
N CYS A 17 -1.00 4.62 12.17
CA CYS A 17 -1.03 3.62 11.12
C CYS A 17 -1.64 4.20 9.85
N VAL A 18 -0.91 4.14 8.74
CA VAL A 18 -1.35 4.66 7.45
C VAL A 18 -2.31 3.67 6.79
N LYS A 19 -3.50 4.15 6.42
CA LYS A 19 -4.48 3.33 5.72
C LYS A 19 -3.98 2.95 4.32
N GLN A 20 -4.13 1.67 3.99
CA GLN A 20 -3.81 1.12 2.68
C GLN A 20 -5.08 1.07 1.83
N TYR A 21 -4.98 1.47 0.56
CA TYR A 21 -6.11 1.44 -0.38
C TYR A 21 -5.94 0.34 -1.41
N ILE A 22 -7.07 0.00 -2.04
CA ILE A 22 -7.08 -0.97 -3.12
C ILE A 22 -6.27 -0.41 -4.30
N SER A 23 -5.35 -1.23 -4.81
CA SER A 23 -4.50 -0.92 -5.94
C SER A 23 -4.92 -1.68 -7.19
N PHE A 24 -4.49 -1.19 -8.36
CA PHE A 24 -4.82 -1.81 -9.65
C PHE A 24 -4.44 -3.30 -9.77
N PRO A 25 -3.28 -3.76 -9.25
CA PRO A 25 -2.97 -5.19 -9.22
C PRO A 25 -4.05 -6.05 -8.54
N GLN A 26 -4.68 -5.55 -7.46
CA GLN A 26 -5.74 -6.28 -6.76
C GLN A 26 -7.01 -6.39 -7.62
N ILE A 27 -7.32 -5.36 -8.41
CA ILE A 27 -8.45 -5.38 -9.37
C ILE A 27 -8.17 -6.40 -10.49
N LEU A 28 -6.94 -6.41 -11.04
CA LEU A 28 -6.55 -7.37 -12.07
C LEU A 28 -6.64 -8.82 -11.59
N ILE A 29 -6.22 -9.09 -10.37
CA ILE A 29 -6.29 -10.44 -9.78
C ILE A 29 -7.75 -10.88 -9.62
N LEU A 30 -8.63 -9.96 -9.20
CA LEU A 30 -10.06 -10.25 -9.11
C LEU A 30 -10.66 -10.59 -10.48
N LEU A 31 -10.27 -9.86 -11.53
CA LEU A 31 -10.67 -10.17 -12.91
C LEU A 31 -10.20 -11.57 -13.34
N TRP A 32 -9.01 -11.98 -12.91
CA TRP A 32 -8.46 -13.30 -13.20
C TRP A 32 -9.29 -14.46 -12.59
N VAL A 33 -9.86 -14.24 -11.40
CA VAL A 33 -10.81 -15.17 -10.78
C VAL A 33 -12.07 -15.30 -11.64
N PHE A 34 -12.62 -14.19 -12.16
CA PHE A 34 -13.78 -14.23 -13.05
C PHE A 34 -13.50 -14.98 -14.36
N ILE A 35 -12.34 -14.78 -14.97
CA ILE A 35 -11.92 -15.52 -16.17
C ILE A 35 -11.89 -17.03 -15.89
N SER A 36 -11.37 -17.42 -14.73
CA SER A 36 -11.34 -18.84 -14.32
C SER A 36 -12.74 -19.44 -14.22
N ILE A 37 -13.70 -18.71 -13.67
CA ILE A 37 -15.11 -19.13 -13.57
C ILE A 37 -15.72 -19.27 -14.97
N ILE A 38 -15.48 -18.31 -15.87
CA ILE A 38 -15.98 -18.36 -17.24
C ILE A 38 -15.44 -19.59 -17.98
N VAL A 39 -14.15 -19.90 -17.81
CA VAL A 39 -13.54 -21.10 -18.40
C VAL A 39 -14.24 -22.37 -17.89
N ILE A 40 -14.56 -22.47 -16.60
CA ILE A 40 -15.26 -23.62 -16.03
C ILE A 40 -16.67 -23.77 -16.60
N LEU A 41 -17.41 -22.67 -16.72
CA LEU A 41 -18.83 -22.68 -17.10
C LEU A 41 -19.05 -22.84 -18.61
N TYR A 42 -18.18 -22.23 -19.43
CA TYR A 42 -18.39 -22.09 -20.87
C TYR A 42 -17.44 -22.92 -21.71
N THR A 43 -16.44 -23.55 -21.11
CA THR A 43 -15.52 -24.42 -21.84
C THR A 43 -15.53 -25.80 -21.21
N GLY A 44 -15.54 -26.86 -22.01
CA GLY A 44 -15.46 -28.25 -21.51
C GLY A 44 -14.16 -28.59 -20.77
N TYR A 45 -13.27 -27.61 -20.56
CA TYR A 45 -11.98 -27.74 -19.89
C TYR A 45 -12.08 -27.61 -18.37
N LEU A 46 -12.95 -28.42 -17.75
CA LEU A 46 -13.19 -28.42 -16.30
C LEU A 46 -11.91 -28.53 -15.48
N LYS A 47 -11.03 -29.48 -15.83
CA LYS A 47 -9.75 -29.70 -15.13
C LYS A 47 -8.85 -28.46 -15.16
N THR A 48 -8.74 -27.83 -16.34
CA THR A 48 -7.93 -26.63 -16.54
C THR A 48 -8.51 -25.44 -15.78
N GLY A 49 -9.83 -25.24 -15.85
CA GLY A 49 -10.52 -24.16 -15.15
C GLY A 49 -10.35 -24.24 -13.62
N ILE A 50 -10.46 -25.45 -13.04
CA ILE A 50 -10.25 -25.67 -11.59
C ILE A 50 -8.82 -25.30 -11.18
N VAL A 51 -7.80 -25.72 -11.94
CA VAL A 51 -6.40 -25.40 -11.63
C VAL A 51 -6.15 -23.90 -11.66
N ILE A 52 -6.66 -23.21 -12.70
CA ILE A 52 -6.54 -21.75 -12.82
C ILE A 52 -7.27 -21.06 -11.66
N LEU A 53 -8.46 -21.55 -11.27
CA LEU A 53 -9.23 -20.98 -10.16
C LEU A 53 -8.49 -21.09 -8.82
N ILE A 54 -7.96 -22.27 -8.49
CA ILE A 54 -7.19 -22.48 -7.25
C ILE A 54 -5.97 -21.55 -7.22
N PHE A 55 -5.23 -21.47 -8.32
CA PHE A 55 -4.06 -20.60 -8.42
C PHE A 55 -4.43 -19.11 -8.27
N SER A 56 -5.53 -18.69 -8.89
CA SER A 56 -6.06 -17.32 -8.80
C SER A 56 -6.49 -16.97 -7.37
N LEU A 57 -7.14 -17.91 -6.67
CA LEU A 57 -7.54 -17.73 -5.28
C LEU A 57 -6.32 -17.57 -4.37
N ILE A 58 -5.29 -18.40 -4.53
CA ILE A 58 -4.04 -18.29 -3.75
C ILE A 58 -3.40 -16.92 -3.98
N LEU A 59 -3.27 -16.49 -5.24
CA LEU A 59 -2.74 -15.16 -5.58
C LEU A 59 -3.56 -14.02 -4.98
N THR A 60 -4.88 -14.18 -4.95
CA THR A 60 -5.81 -13.20 -4.33
C THR A 60 -5.51 -13.07 -2.84
N VAL A 61 -5.48 -14.19 -2.11
CA VAL A 61 -5.21 -14.19 -0.67
C VAL A 61 -3.87 -13.52 -0.36
N ILE A 62 -2.83 -13.84 -1.12
CA ILE A 62 -1.49 -13.25 -0.90
C ILE A 62 -1.48 -11.74 -1.21
N SER A 63 -2.17 -11.30 -2.26
CA SER A 63 -2.15 -9.90 -2.71
C SER A 63 -3.04 -8.96 -1.90
N PHE A 64 -4.01 -9.52 -1.17
CA PHE A 64 -4.91 -8.77 -0.28
C PHE A 64 -4.38 -8.62 1.15
N ILE A 65 -3.15 -9.08 1.44
CA ILE A 65 -2.49 -8.84 2.72
C ILE A 65 -1.64 -7.57 2.59
N PRO A 66 -2.16 -6.38 2.95
CA PRO A 66 -1.38 -5.15 2.83
C PRO A 66 -0.29 -5.09 3.91
N PRO A 67 0.85 -4.43 3.62
CA PRO A 67 1.80 -4.06 4.67
C PRO A 67 1.16 -3.05 5.62
N LYS A 68 1.42 -3.19 6.92
CA LYS A 68 1.05 -2.20 7.93
C LYS A 68 2.18 -1.22 8.13
N ILE A 69 1.87 0.07 8.06
CA ILE A 69 2.87 1.13 8.05
C ILE A 69 2.57 2.05 9.20
N TYR A 70 3.49 2.08 10.16
CA TYR A 70 3.40 2.80 11.41
C TYR A 70 4.36 3.97 11.37
N PHE A 71 3.81 5.16 11.54
CA PHE A 71 4.54 6.40 11.68
C PHE A 71 4.54 6.81 13.14
N ASP A 72 5.70 6.76 13.78
CA ASP A 72 5.88 7.16 15.18
C ASP A 72 6.71 8.46 15.23
N PRO A 73 6.05 9.63 15.33
CA PRO A 73 6.75 10.90 15.39
C PRO A 73 7.49 11.11 16.72
N ILE A 74 7.04 10.49 17.82
CA ILE A 74 7.63 10.62 19.16
C ILE A 74 8.97 9.90 19.20
N SER A 75 8.99 8.64 18.78
CA SER A 75 10.22 7.83 18.70
C SER A 75 11.08 8.15 17.46
N ARG A 76 10.60 9.06 16.59
CA ARG A 76 11.21 9.43 15.31
C ARG A 76 11.47 8.22 14.40
N GLN A 77 10.51 7.31 14.30
CA GLN A 77 10.65 6.07 13.52
C GLN A 77 9.49 5.83 12.57
N LEU A 78 9.81 5.34 11.37
CA LEU A 78 8.87 4.76 10.43
C LEU A 78 9.06 3.25 10.41
N ILE A 79 8.03 2.53 10.85
CA ILE A 79 8.04 1.07 11.00
C ILE A 79 7.11 0.45 9.96
N ILE A 80 7.66 -0.39 9.10
CA ILE A 80 6.91 -1.14 8.10
C ILE A 80 6.89 -2.59 8.51
N LYS A 81 5.69 -3.07 8.83
CA LYS A 81 5.44 -4.48 9.11
C LYS A 81 4.75 -5.07 7.89
N ASN A 82 5.50 -5.84 7.11
CA ASN A 82 4.88 -6.58 6.03
C ASN A 82 4.16 -7.79 6.63
N SER A 83 2.82 -7.86 6.52
CA SER A 83 2.02 -8.88 7.22
C SER A 83 1.81 -10.17 6.42
N GLY A 84 2.55 -10.38 5.33
CA GLY A 84 2.45 -11.57 4.47
C GLY A 84 3.23 -12.79 4.96
N LEU A 85 3.50 -13.73 4.04
CA LEU A 85 4.15 -15.03 4.31
C LEU A 85 5.53 -14.94 4.96
N ASN A 86 6.24 -13.83 4.75
CA ASN A 86 7.53 -13.55 5.37
C ASN A 86 7.42 -12.20 6.10
N SER A 87 7.20 -12.27 7.41
CA SER A 87 6.98 -11.11 8.27
C SER A 87 8.26 -10.30 8.43
N ARG A 88 8.52 -9.40 7.47
CA ARG A 88 9.66 -8.49 7.52
C ARG A 88 9.27 -7.20 8.23
N LYS A 89 10.07 -6.82 9.23
CA LYS A 89 9.98 -5.52 9.90
C LYS A 89 11.11 -4.64 9.38
N GLY A 90 10.76 -3.60 8.62
CA GLY A 90 11.68 -2.52 8.28
C GLY A 90 11.51 -1.40 9.29
N ILE A 91 12.60 -0.91 9.88
CA ILE A 91 12.59 0.27 10.76
C ILE A 91 13.48 1.31 10.11
N TYR A 92 12.93 2.49 9.89
CA TYR A 92 13.61 3.63 9.27
C TYR A 92 13.61 4.80 10.26
N ASN A 93 14.75 5.47 10.38
CA ASN A 93 14.88 6.62 11.28
C ASN A 93 14.41 7.90 10.57
N LEU A 94 13.48 8.63 11.20
CA LEU A 94 12.95 9.88 10.66
C LEU A 94 13.98 11.03 10.70
N THR A 95 15.12 10.90 11.39
CA THR A 95 16.20 11.89 11.31
C THR A 95 16.83 11.99 9.91
N GLU A 96 16.78 10.90 9.14
CA GLU A 96 17.27 10.86 7.77
C GLU A 96 16.16 11.10 6.74
N PHE A 97 14.94 11.37 7.19
CA PHE A 97 13.79 11.59 6.33
C PHE A 97 13.93 12.89 5.54
N GLU A 98 13.76 12.81 4.22
CA GLU A 98 13.82 13.98 3.32
C GLU A 98 12.44 14.50 2.95
N GLY A 99 11.44 13.62 2.94
CA GLY A 99 10.09 13.97 2.51
C GLY A 99 9.36 12.79 1.88
N PHE A 100 8.10 13.05 1.55
CA PHE A 100 7.26 12.12 0.83
C PHE A 100 7.32 12.37 -0.67
N GLU A 101 7.39 11.30 -1.45
CA GLU A 101 7.39 11.37 -2.91
C GLU A 101 6.20 10.60 -3.46
N LEU A 102 5.34 11.30 -4.22
CA LEU A 102 4.18 10.70 -4.86
C LEU A 102 4.53 10.35 -6.30
N GLN A 103 4.60 9.06 -6.58
CA GLN A 103 4.83 8.55 -7.93
C GLN A 103 3.52 8.05 -8.53
N THR A 104 3.11 8.64 -9.65
CA THR A 104 1.94 8.18 -10.41
C THR A 104 2.40 7.39 -11.62
N PHE A 105 1.97 6.14 -11.72
CA PHE A 105 2.18 5.30 -12.89
C PHE A 105 0.99 5.44 -13.84
N ARG A 106 1.27 5.71 -15.12
CA ARG A 106 0.26 5.82 -16.18
C ARG A 106 0.69 5.02 -17.39
N TYR A 107 -0.27 4.39 -18.05
CA TYR A 107 -0.10 3.81 -19.38
C TYR A 107 -0.95 4.62 -20.36
N GLY A 108 -0.31 5.53 -21.10
CA GLY A 108 -1.02 6.56 -21.85
C GLY A 108 -1.89 7.44 -20.94
N ILE A 109 -3.21 7.43 -21.19
CA ILE A 109 -4.19 8.22 -20.44
C ILE A 109 -4.69 7.47 -19.17
N ILE A 110 -4.46 6.16 -19.08
CA ILE A 110 -5.00 5.33 -18.00
C ILE A 110 -4.05 5.39 -16.79
N PRO A 111 -4.50 5.87 -15.62
CA PRO A 111 -3.73 5.77 -14.40
C PRO A 111 -3.67 4.32 -13.95
N LEU A 112 -2.45 3.76 -13.90
CA LEU A 112 -2.21 2.41 -13.38
C LEU A 112 -2.17 2.42 -11.84
N GLY A 113 -1.79 3.53 -11.23
CA GLY A 113 -1.78 3.67 -9.78
C GLY A 113 -0.94 4.84 -9.32
N CYS A 114 -1.11 5.20 -8.05
CA CYS A 114 -0.32 6.19 -7.35
C CYS A 114 0.27 5.54 -6.11
N ASN A 115 1.60 5.57 -6.00
CA ASN A 115 2.32 5.08 -4.85
C ASN A 115 2.92 6.28 -4.11
N LEU A 116 2.80 6.24 -2.80
CA LEU A 116 3.42 7.18 -1.89
C LEU A 116 4.67 6.53 -1.31
N TYR A 117 5.82 7.15 -1.50
CA TYR A 117 7.10 6.68 -0.95
C TYR A 117 7.59 7.63 0.12
N ALA A 118 8.25 7.10 1.15
CA ALA A 118 9.07 7.90 2.06
C ALA A 118 10.52 7.88 1.58
N ASN A 119 11.09 9.07 1.39
CA ASN A 119 12.48 9.22 0.96
C ASN A 119 13.40 9.48 2.17
N PHE A 120 14.58 8.87 2.14
CA PHE A 120 15.58 8.98 3.20
C PHE A 120 16.96 9.21 2.57
N LYS A 121 17.76 10.10 3.18
CA LYS A 121 19.11 10.52 2.70
C LYS A 121 20.00 9.35 2.32
N ASN A 122 19.96 8.27 3.09
CA ASN A 122 20.90 7.15 2.98
C ASN A 122 20.31 5.90 2.30
N VAL A 123 19.14 6.03 1.66
CA VAL A 123 18.45 4.90 1.03
C VAL A 123 18.41 5.10 -0.49
N SER A 124 19.02 4.16 -1.22
CA SER A 124 18.95 4.13 -2.69
C SER A 124 17.50 4.18 -3.17
N ARG A 125 17.22 4.84 -4.30
CA ARG A 125 15.85 4.97 -4.86
C ARG A 125 15.08 3.65 -4.96
N PHE A 126 15.78 2.54 -5.22
CA PHE A 126 15.20 1.20 -5.33
C PHE A 126 14.81 0.52 -4.01
N LYS A 127 15.28 1.04 -2.86
CA LYS A 127 14.99 0.50 -1.53
C LYS A 127 14.03 1.40 -0.73
N ARG A 128 13.47 2.43 -1.37
CA ARG A 128 12.56 3.36 -0.71
C ARG A 128 11.30 2.63 -0.28
N PRO A 129 10.88 2.79 0.98
CA PRO A 129 9.65 2.19 1.43
C PRO A 129 8.41 2.83 0.79
N VAL A 130 7.52 1.98 0.28
CA VAL A 130 6.14 2.38 -0.07
C VAL A 130 5.38 2.58 1.24
N VAL A 131 4.79 3.75 1.44
CA VAL A 131 4.01 4.19 2.60
C VAL A 131 2.52 3.95 2.40
N SER A 132 2.02 4.18 1.20
CA SER A 132 0.64 3.87 0.81
C SER A 132 0.54 3.78 -0.71
N GLN A 133 -0.56 3.21 -1.18
CA GLN A 133 -0.87 3.09 -2.60
C GLN A 133 -2.37 3.32 -2.80
N SER A 134 -2.76 3.95 -3.91
CA SER A 134 -4.16 4.12 -4.32
C SER A 134 -4.26 4.32 -5.82
N PHE A 135 -5.44 4.04 -6.39
CA PHE A 135 -5.76 4.36 -7.77
C PHE A 135 -5.85 5.88 -8.02
N ARG A 136 -6.27 6.65 -7.01
CA ARG A 136 -6.54 8.10 -7.15
C ARG A 136 -5.40 8.93 -6.57
N LYS A 137 -4.81 9.79 -7.41
CA LYS A 137 -3.79 10.78 -6.99
C LYS A 137 -4.31 11.67 -5.86
N LYS A 138 -5.57 12.13 -5.94
CA LYS A 138 -6.18 12.99 -4.92
C LYS A 138 -6.14 12.35 -3.53
N THR A 139 -6.46 11.06 -3.43
CA THR A 139 -6.42 10.32 -2.15
C THR A 139 -4.99 10.23 -1.60
N MET A 140 -3.99 9.96 -2.44
CA MET A 140 -2.60 9.96 -2.00
C MET A 140 -2.11 11.36 -1.60
N GLN A 141 -2.58 12.41 -2.26
CA GLN A 141 -2.26 13.78 -1.87
C GLN A 141 -2.86 14.15 -0.52
N GLU A 142 -4.11 13.75 -0.25
CA GLU A 142 -4.72 13.91 1.08
C GLU A 142 -3.92 13.17 2.15
N VAL A 143 -3.45 11.95 1.87
CA VAL A 143 -2.59 11.18 2.79
C VAL A 143 -1.24 11.89 3.04
N VAL A 144 -0.62 12.46 2.00
CA VAL A 144 0.61 13.26 2.14
C VAL A 144 0.38 14.45 3.05
N ASN A 145 -0.69 15.21 2.80
CA ASN A 145 -1.00 16.40 3.58
C ASN A 145 -1.21 16.05 5.05
N GLU A 146 -2.00 15.00 5.35
CA GLU A 146 -2.20 14.54 6.72
C GLU A 146 -0.88 14.10 7.40
N LEU A 147 0.02 13.45 6.66
CA LEU A 147 1.34 13.05 7.18
C LEU A 147 2.29 14.25 7.39
N GLU A 148 2.25 15.25 6.52
CA GLU A 148 3.03 16.48 6.68
C GLU A 148 2.52 17.33 7.85
N ASP A 149 1.21 17.44 8.02
CA ASP A 149 0.59 18.14 9.14
C ASP A 149 0.94 17.46 10.47
N LEU A 150 0.90 16.13 10.52
CA LEU A 150 1.45 15.38 11.66
C LEU A 150 2.92 15.69 11.90
N ASN A 151 3.76 15.69 10.87
CA ASN A 151 5.19 15.92 11.05
C ASN A 151 5.46 17.33 11.61
N LYS A 152 4.72 18.36 11.16
CA LYS A 152 4.82 19.73 11.67
C LYS A 152 4.37 19.88 13.13
N MET A 153 3.43 19.06 13.61
CA MET A 153 2.97 19.13 15.00
C MET A 153 4.00 18.63 16.01
N TYR A 154 4.93 17.75 15.59
CA TYR A 154 5.90 17.09 16.48
C TYR A 154 7.36 17.53 16.24
N ILE A 155 7.59 18.45 15.30
CA ILE A 155 8.86 19.18 15.10
C ILE A 155 8.75 20.53 15.80
#